data_AF-A0A317WG88-F1
#
_entry.id   AF-A0A317WG88-F1
#
_cell.length_a   1.000
_cell.length_b   1.000
_cell.length_c   1.000
_cell.angle_alpha   90.00
_cell.angle_beta   90.00
_cell.angle_gamma   90.00
#
_symmetry.space_group_name_H-M   'P 1'
#
loop_
_entity.id
_entity.type
_entity.pdbx_description
1 polymer ?
#
loop_
_entity_poly.entity_id
_entity_poly.type
_entity_poly.pdbx_seq_one_letter_code
_entity_poly.pdbx_strand_id
1 'polypeptide(L)'
;MMAWYAKSKICYAHLADVPPITDQGLDEAAFSRSRWFTRGWTLQELIAPCHLLFLAQDWSDIYERGTLAGLISDITGISHSFLQVRLYSENSESLKFELISTSIAERMSWASNRETSRIEDMAYSLLGILQVSMPLLYGEGSAAFRRLQEEIIKYSDDQSLFAWSYRAPEQDLSHKRPIRRSLLEGIVSFFIVFETSPECSGAMQTDDSNISGILAESPAAFRGCGDIVLCDVKKPTPPFR
;
A
#
# COMPACT_ATOMS: atom_id res chain seq x y z
N MET A 1 -5.51 17.22 -0.90
CA MET A 1 -4.11 17.30 -1.37
C MET A 1 -3.90 16.48 -2.64
N MET A 2 -4.25 15.19 -2.66
CA MET A 2 -4.16 14.28 -3.82
C MET A 2 -4.60 14.86 -5.17
N ALA A 3 -5.72 15.59 -5.19
CA ALA A 3 -6.24 16.21 -6.41
C ALA A 3 -5.26 17.21 -7.08
N TRP A 4 -4.38 17.86 -6.30
CA TRP A 4 -3.36 18.75 -6.84
C TRP A 4 -2.27 17.97 -7.57
N TYR A 5 -1.79 16.88 -6.99
CA TYR A 5 -0.86 15.97 -7.67
C TYR A 5 -1.49 15.36 -8.92
N ALA A 6 -2.75 14.94 -8.84
CA ALA A 6 -3.45 14.36 -9.98
C ALA A 6 -3.65 15.31 -11.16
N LYS A 7 -3.75 16.62 -10.90
CA LYS A 7 -3.88 17.67 -11.91
C LYS A 7 -2.55 18.35 -12.27
N SER A 8 -1.45 17.96 -11.63
CA SER A 8 -0.14 18.51 -11.94
C SER A 8 0.34 18.01 -13.29
N LYS A 9 1.04 18.86 -14.04
CA LYS A 9 1.68 18.45 -15.30
C LYS A 9 2.85 17.49 -15.05
N ILE A 10 3.63 17.78 -14.01
CA ILE A 10 4.74 16.95 -13.54
C ILE A 10 4.79 17.06 -12.02
N CYS A 11 5.11 15.94 -11.37
CA CYS A 11 5.45 15.86 -9.97
C CYS A 11 6.94 15.47 -9.87
N TYR A 12 7.69 16.20 -9.06
CA TYR A 12 9.09 15.87 -8.77
C TYR A 12 9.17 15.32 -7.35
N ALA A 13 9.74 14.14 -7.20
CA ALA A 13 10.05 13.55 -5.90
C ALA A 13 11.56 13.64 -5.68
N HIS A 14 11.98 14.53 -4.78
CA HIS A 14 13.40 14.65 -4.39
C HIS A 14 13.74 13.66 -3.27
N LEU A 15 14.72 12.80 -3.54
CA LEU A 15 15.19 11.76 -2.64
C LEU A 15 16.55 12.19 -2.06
N ALA A 16 16.48 12.95 -0.96
CA ALA A 16 17.65 13.54 -0.30
C ALA A 16 18.69 12.54 0.21
N ASP A 17 18.36 11.24 0.22
CA ASP A 17 19.19 10.13 0.71
C ASP A 17 19.57 9.12 -0.38
N VAL A 18 19.35 9.46 -1.66
CA VAL A 18 19.71 8.62 -2.81
C VAL A 18 20.80 9.29 -3.63
N PRO A 19 21.95 8.63 -3.88
CA PRO A 19 23.02 9.19 -4.70
C PRO A 19 22.58 9.33 -6.18
N PRO A 20 23.22 10.23 -6.95
CA PRO A 20 22.97 10.36 -8.38
C PRO A 20 23.32 9.06 -9.12
N ILE A 21 22.71 8.87 -10.29
CA ILE A 21 23.02 7.75 -11.18
C ILE A 21 24.48 7.86 -11.64
N THR A 22 25.18 6.73 -11.63
CA THR A 22 26.56 6.62 -12.12
C THR A 22 26.61 5.78 -13.39
N ASP A 23 27.81 5.59 -13.96
CA ASP A 23 28.02 4.67 -15.10
C ASP A 23 27.59 3.21 -14.78
N GLN A 24 27.49 2.86 -13.49
CA GLN A 24 27.02 1.56 -13.02
C GLN A 24 25.49 1.48 -12.90
N GLY A 25 24.77 2.58 -13.15
CA GLY A 25 23.32 2.68 -13.03
C GLY A 25 22.87 3.28 -11.69
N LEU A 26 21.56 3.10 -11.41
CA LEU A 26 20.94 3.49 -10.15
C LEU A 26 21.36 2.54 -9.03
N ASP A 27 21.75 3.09 -7.88
CA ASP A 27 21.84 2.31 -6.64
C ASP A 27 20.42 1.94 -6.17
N GLU A 28 19.91 0.82 -6.66
CA GLU A 28 18.57 0.31 -6.32
C GLU A 28 18.41 0.06 -4.83
N ALA A 29 19.50 -0.27 -4.13
CA ALA A 29 19.48 -0.54 -2.70
C ALA A 29 19.31 0.77 -1.90
N ALA A 30 19.99 1.85 -2.30
CA ALA A 30 19.77 3.18 -1.73
C ALA A 30 18.36 3.69 -2.05
N PHE A 31 17.90 3.53 -3.30
CA PHE A 31 16.55 3.90 -3.72
C PHE A 31 15.49 3.21 -2.87
N SER A 32 15.60 1.89 -2.69
CA SER A 32 14.64 1.07 -1.94
C SER A 32 14.58 1.42 -0.45
N ARG A 33 15.68 1.89 0.13
CA ARG A 33 15.77 2.32 1.54
C ARG A 33 15.49 3.81 1.75
N SER A 34 15.18 4.56 0.69
CA SER A 34 14.91 5.99 0.81
C SER A 34 13.76 6.24 1.78
N ARG A 35 13.96 7.21 2.67
CA ARG A 35 12.91 7.70 3.58
C ARG A 35 11.70 8.25 2.85
N TRP A 36 11.81 8.58 1.57
CA TRP A 36 10.65 9.00 0.77
C TRP A 36 9.57 7.90 0.73
N PHE A 37 9.94 6.61 0.69
CA PHE A 37 8.98 5.51 0.69
C PHE A 37 8.31 5.25 2.05
N THR A 38 8.89 5.73 3.14
CA THR A 38 8.36 5.54 4.50
C THR A 38 7.54 6.73 5.00
N ARG A 39 7.44 7.84 4.26
CA ARG A 39 6.61 9.00 4.66
C ARG A 39 5.16 8.80 4.24
N GLY A 40 4.19 9.09 5.11
CA GLY A 40 2.76 8.91 4.81
C GLY A 40 2.28 9.69 3.58
N TRP A 41 2.54 10.99 3.55
CA TRP A 41 2.04 11.90 2.51
C TRP A 41 2.59 11.63 1.10
N THR A 42 3.78 11.05 0.99
CA THR A 42 4.41 10.76 -0.30
C THR A 42 3.72 9.62 -1.05
N LEU A 43 2.81 8.88 -0.40
CA LEU A 43 1.97 7.90 -1.10
C LEU A 43 1.06 8.58 -2.13
N GLN A 44 0.50 9.75 -1.78
CA GLN A 44 -0.30 10.53 -2.74
C GLN A 44 0.59 11.07 -3.86
N GLU A 45 1.81 11.51 -3.56
CA GLU A 45 2.80 11.91 -4.58
C GLU A 45 3.15 10.75 -5.52
N LEU A 46 3.21 9.52 -5.00
CA LEU A 46 3.53 8.33 -5.78
C LEU A 46 2.42 7.98 -6.78
N ILE A 47 1.17 7.90 -6.31
CA ILE A 47 0.08 7.30 -7.10
C ILE A 47 -0.71 8.34 -7.90
N ALA A 48 -0.79 9.57 -7.41
CA ALA A 48 -1.71 10.55 -7.96
C ALA A 48 -1.26 11.21 -9.26
N PRO A 49 0.00 11.54 -9.55
CA PRO A 49 0.35 12.26 -10.78
C PRO A 49 0.41 11.34 -12.02
N CYS A 50 0.26 11.93 -13.22
CA CYS A 50 0.55 11.26 -14.49
C CYS A 50 2.05 11.02 -14.66
N HIS A 51 2.82 12.09 -14.52
CA HIS A 51 4.27 12.10 -14.65
C HIS A 51 4.89 12.37 -13.29
N LEU A 52 5.64 11.39 -12.78
CA LEU A 52 6.44 11.50 -11.57
C LEU A 52 7.89 11.23 -11.94
N LEU A 53 8.74 12.24 -11.76
CA LEU A 53 10.19 12.13 -11.93
C LEU A 53 10.87 12.11 -10.57
N PHE A 54 11.71 11.10 -10.35
CA PHE A 54 12.55 11.02 -9.16
C PHE A 54 13.84 11.82 -9.37
N LEU A 55 14.21 12.61 -8.37
CA LEU A 55 15.45 13.38 -8.34
C LEU A 55 16.33 12.86 -7.21
N ALA A 56 17.63 12.73 -7.47
CA ALA A 56 18.63 12.31 -6.49
C ALA A 56 18.94 13.41 -5.49
N GLN A 57 19.81 13.11 -4.51
CA GLN A 57 20.18 14.02 -3.42
C GLN A 57 20.74 15.36 -3.92
N ASP A 58 21.42 15.37 -5.07
CA ASP A 58 22.01 16.55 -5.71
C ASP A 58 21.08 17.21 -6.73
N TRP A 59 19.80 16.79 -6.77
CA TRP A 59 18.77 17.23 -7.70
C TRP A 59 18.94 16.73 -9.14
N SER A 60 19.87 15.80 -9.41
CA SER A 60 19.96 15.17 -10.73
C SER A 60 18.75 14.26 -10.98
N ASP A 61 18.37 14.10 -12.25
CA ASP A 61 17.32 13.16 -12.63
C ASP A 61 17.74 11.71 -12.32
N ILE A 62 16.80 10.90 -11.81
CA ILE A 62 16.93 9.45 -11.70
C ILE A 62 16.18 8.83 -12.89
N TYR A 63 14.89 8.56 -12.71
CA TYR A 63 14.01 7.97 -13.72
C TYR A 63 12.56 8.34 -13.39
N GLU A 64 11.66 8.13 -14.34
CA GLU A 64 10.23 8.26 -14.10
C GLU A 64 9.67 7.03 -13.37
N ARG A 65 8.55 7.21 -12.65
CA ARG A 65 7.81 6.12 -11.99
C ARG A 65 7.52 4.95 -12.92
N GLY A 66 7.17 5.21 -14.18
CA GLY A 66 6.88 4.16 -15.16
C GLY A 66 8.07 3.23 -15.41
N THR A 67 9.29 3.78 -15.47
CA THR A 67 10.54 3.03 -15.65
C THR A 67 10.88 2.21 -14.41
N LEU A 68 10.59 2.74 -13.22
CA LEU A 68 10.87 2.11 -11.93
C LEU A 68 9.70 1.28 -11.38
N ALA A 69 8.66 1.02 -12.18
CA ALA A 69 7.42 0.41 -11.68
C ALA A 69 7.63 -0.97 -11.01
N GLY A 70 8.56 -1.79 -11.52
CA GLY A 70 8.91 -3.07 -10.89
C GLY A 70 9.54 -2.87 -9.51
N LEU A 71 10.59 -2.05 -9.42
CA LEU A 71 11.27 -1.75 -8.15
C LEU A 71 10.32 -1.10 -7.13
N ILE A 72 9.47 -0.18 -7.57
CA ILE A 72 8.46 0.46 -6.72
C ILE A 72 7.40 -0.55 -6.24
N SER A 73 6.99 -1.48 -7.10
CA SER A 73 6.07 -2.56 -6.73
C SER A 73 6.66 -3.42 -5.61
N ASP A 74 7.95 -3.77 -5.70
CA ASP A 74 8.64 -4.56 -4.69
C ASP A 74 8.75 -3.82 -3.33
N ILE A 75 8.98 -2.50 -3.37
CA ILE A 75 9.08 -1.67 -2.15
C ILE A 75 7.72 -1.46 -1.47
N THR A 76 6.68 -1.20 -2.28
CA THR A 76 5.40 -0.66 -1.78
C THR A 76 4.27 -1.67 -1.73
N GLY A 77 4.39 -2.80 -2.43
CA GLY A 77 3.31 -3.76 -2.64
C GLY A 77 2.22 -3.27 -3.60
N ILE A 78 2.36 -2.09 -4.21
CA ILE A 78 1.42 -1.58 -5.21
C ILE A 78 1.67 -2.31 -6.53
N SER A 79 0.65 -2.91 -7.11
CA SER A 79 0.80 -3.67 -8.34
C SER A 79 1.41 -2.84 -9.48
N HIS A 80 2.29 -3.48 -10.26
CA HIS A 80 2.91 -2.88 -11.43
C HIS A 80 1.87 -2.28 -12.39
N SER A 81 0.73 -2.96 -12.60
CA SER A 81 -0.37 -2.46 -13.42
C SER A 81 -0.93 -1.14 -12.87
N PHE A 82 -1.16 -1.05 -11.56
CA PHE A 82 -1.69 0.17 -10.94
C PHE A 82 -0.72 1.35 -11.09
N LEU A 83 0.59 1.13 -10.93
CA LEU A 83 1.63 2.16 -11.12
C LEU A 83 1.70 2.69 -12.56
N GLN A 84 1.17 1.93 -13.53
CA GLN A 84 1.13 2.27 -14.94
C GLN A 84 -0.22 2.82 -15.42
N VAL A 85 -1.31 2.70 -14.66
CA VAL A 85 -2.67 3.18 -15.03
C VAL A 85 -2.65 4.62 -15.52
N ARG A 86 -1.82 5.45 -14.88
CA ARG A 86 -1.70 6.89 -15.16
C ARG A 86 -0.81 7.25 -16.35
N LEU A 87 -0.10 6.29 -16.95
CA LEU A 87 0.72 6.53 -18.15
C LEU A 87 -0.15 6.66 -19.41
N TYR A 88 -1.31 6.02 -19.44
CA TYR A 88 -2.16 5.94 -20.63
C TYR A 88 -3.38 6.88 -20.60
N SER A 89 -3.66 7.50 -19.45
CA SER A 89 -4.79 8.41 -19.28
C SER A 89 -4.45 9.57 -18.35
N GLU A 90 -4.50 10.78 -18.90
CA GLU A 90 -4.42 12.01 -18.12
C GLU A 90 -5.75 12.34 -17.40
N ASN A 91 -6.81 11.59 -17.68
CA ASN A 91 -8.11 11.82 -17.07
C ASN A 91 -8.07 11.39 -15.59
N SER A 92 -8.33 12.33 -14.68
CA SER A 92 -8.43 12.07 -13.24
C SER A 92 -9.50 11.04 -12.87
N GLU A 93 -10.54 10.88 -13.70
CA GLU A 93 -11.58 9.87 -13.48
C GLU A 93 -11.04 8.44 -13.62
N SER A 94 -9.99 8.20 -14.44
CA SER A 94 -9.36 6.89 -14.55
C SER A 94 -8.71 6.45 -13.23
N LEU A 95 -8.02 7.37 -12.54
CA LEU A 95 -7.45 7.07 -11.22
C LEU A 95 -8.54 6.78 -10.19
N LYS A 96 -9.60 7.58 -10.21
CA LYS A 96 -10.71 7.43 -9.28
C LYS A 96 -11.41 6.09 -9.48
N PHE A 97 -11.67 5.70 -10.72
CA PHE A 97 -12.24 4.41 -11.06
C PHE A 97 -11.37 3.27 -10.53
N GLU A 98 -10.06 3.31 -10.81
CA GLU A 98 -9.12 2.29 -10.35
C GLU A 98 -9.14 2.16 -8.82
N LEU A 99 -9.04 3.27 -8.09
CA LEU A 99 -9.09 3.29 -6.63
C LEU A 99 -10.39 2.73 -6.05
N ILE A 100 -11.52 2.92 -6.73
CA ILE A 100 -12.81 2.39 -6.30
C ILE A 100 -12.91 0.89 -6.59
N SER A 101 -12.29 0.41 -7.67
CA SER A 101 -12.21 -1.03 -7.98
C SER A 101 -11.19 -1.78 -7.13
N THR A 102 -10.22 -1.07 -6.53
CA THR A 102 -9.27 -1.62 -5.57
C THR A 102 -9.90 -1.73 -4.18
N SER A 103 -9.71 -2.87 -3.51
CA SER A 103 -10.24 -3.07 -2.17
C SER A 103 -9.66 -2.06 -1.17
N ILE A 104 -10.40 -1.75 -0.11
CA ILE A 104 -9.94 -0.92 0.99
C ILE A 104 -8.71 -1.53 1.64
N ALA A 105 -8.69 -2.85 1.83
CA ALA A 105 -7.57 -3.54 2.46
C ALA A 105 -6.28 -3.42 1.65
N GLU A 106 -6.35 -3.56 0.32
CA GLU A 106 -5.21 -3.35 -0.57
C GLU A 106 -4.74 -1.88 -0.50
N ARG A 107 -5.66 -0.92 -0.59
CA ARG A 107 -5.32 0.52 -0.47
C ARG A 107 -4.69 0.88 0.88
N MET A 108 -5.16 0.28 1.97
CA MET A 108 -4.56 0.42 3.31
C MET A 108 -3.17 -0.22 3.37
N SER A 109 -2.97 -1.36 2.71
CA SER A 109 -1.68 -2.07 2.69
C SER A 109 -0.54 -1.22 2.10
N TRP A 110 -0.83 -0.35 1.12
CA TRP A 110 0.14 0.58 0.51
C TRP A 110 0.74 1.59 1.50
N ALA A 111 0.06 1.81 2.62
CA ALA A 111 0.49 2.68 3.71
C ALA A 111 1.04 1.93 4.92
N SER A 112 1.08 0.60 4.89
CA SER A 112 1.44 -0.24 6.04
C SER A 112 2.87 -0.04 6.55
N ASN A 113 3.79 0.40 5.68
CA ASN A 113 5.19 0.69 6.00
C ASN A 113 5.49 2.19 6.10
N ARG A 114 4.44 3.02 6.13
CA ARG A 114 4.57 4.47 6.14
C ARG A 114 4.29 5.03 7.53
N GLU A 115 4.97 6.12 7.85
CA GLU A 115 4.94 6.81 9.12
C GLU A 115 4.66 8.30 8.91
N THR A 116 4.09 8.93 9.92
CA THR A 116 3.75 10.36 9.93
C THR A 116 4.24 11.00 11.22
N SER A 117 4.63 12.27 11.15
CA SER A 117 5.12 13.00 12.33
C SER A 117 4.02 13.27 13.35
N ARG A 118 2.78 13.49 12.88
CA ARG A 118 1.59 13.60 13.72
C ARG A 118 0.76 12.35 13.55
N ILE A 119 0.29 11.76 14.64
CA ILE A 119 -0.44 10.49 14.62
C ILE A 119 -1.69 10.58 13.74
N GLU A 120 -2.41 11.71 13.83
CA GLU A 120 -3.63 11.96 13.03
C GLU A 120 -3.36 12.09 11.52
N ASP A 121 -2.15 12.49 11.11
CA ASP A 121 -1.79 12.59 9.69
C ASP A 121 -1.75 11.21 9.02
N MET A 122 -1.62 10.12 9.80
CA MET A 122 -1.77 8.76 9.28
C MET A 122 -3.14 8.59 8.59
N ALA A 123 -4.21 9.07 9.22
CA ALA A 123 -5.55 9.04 8.64
C ALA A 123 -5.69 10.04 7.48
N TYR A 124 -5.21 11.27 7.69
CA TYR A 124 -5.41 12.35 6.72
C TYR A 124 -4.66 12.14 5.41
N SER A 125 -3.49 11.51 5.46
CA SER A 125 -2.72 11.13 4.27
C SER A 125 -3.42 10.09 3.39
N LEU A 126 -4.48 9.43 3.90
CA LEU A 126 -5.21 8.39 3.16
C LEU A 126 -6.55 8.85 2.62
N LEU A 127 -7.05 10.03 3.00
CA LEU A 127 -8.37 10.52 2.59
C LEU A 127 -8.59 10.47 1.07
N GLY A 128 -7.61 10.95 0.30
CA GLY A 128 -7.69 10.92 -1.16
C GLY A 128 -7.64 9.49 -1.73
N ILE A 129 -6.87 8.60 -1.12
CA ILE A 129 -6.68 7.22 -1.60
C ILE A 129 -7.95 6.40 -1.34
N LEU A 130 -8.52 6.59 -0.15
CA LEU A 130 -9.72 5.90 0.32
C LEU A 130 -11.01 6.55 -0.19
N GLN A 131 -10.92 7.68 -0.91
CA GLN A 131 -12.06 8.44 -1.44
C GLN A 131 -13.01 8.92 -0.34
N VAL A 132 -12.46 9.33 0.81
CA VAL A 132 -13.20 9.81 1.98
C VAL A 132 -13.04 11.32 2.14
N SER A 133 -14.11 11.98 2.62
CA SER A 133 -14.10 13.39 2.98
C SER A 133 -14.53 13.55 4.44
N MET A 134 -13.63 14.05 5.30
CA MET A 134 -13.92 14.35 6.70
C MET A 134 -13.10 15.56 7.18
N PRO A 135 -13.56 16.32 8.20
CA PRO A 135 -12.82 17.44 8.75
C PRO A 135 -11.51 17.01 9.43
N LEU A 136 -10.44 17.79 9.20
CA LEU A 136 -9.15 17.66 9.87
C LEU A 136 -9.22 18.30 11.26
N LEU A 137 -9.13 17.50 12.32
CA LEU A 137 -9.14 17.93 13.71
C LEU A 137 -7.79 17.59 14.38
N TYR A 138 -6.83 18.48 14.25
CA TYR A 138 -5.51 18.30 14.88
C TYR A 138 -5.64 18.24 16.41
N GLY A 139 -4.95 17.26 17.02
CA GLY A 139 -5.05 16.96 18.46
C GLY A 139 -5.95 15.78 18.82
N GLU A 140 -6.65 15.16 17.85
CA GLU A 140 -7.48 13.97 18.12
C GLU A 140 -6.68 12.65 18.18
N GLY A 141 -5.40 12.66 17.78
CA GLY A 141 -4.50 11.51 17.86
C GLY A 141 -5.02 10.30 17.06
N SER A 142 -5.00 9.11 17.67
CA SER A 142 -5.44 7.86 17.04
C SER A 142 -6.94 7.82 16.73
N ALA A 143 -7.75 8.71 17.33
CA ALA A 143 -9.17 8.83 17.01
C ALA A 143 -9.40 9.23 15.54
N ALA A 144 -8.45 9.93 14.90
CA ALA A 144 -8.53 10.28 13.48
C ALA A 144 -8.65 9.03 12.59
N PHE A 145 -7.85 7.98 12.88
CA PHE A 145 -7.85 6.76 12.09
C PHE A 145 -9.10 5.91 12.33
N ARG A 146 -9.65 5.96 13.55
CA ARG A 146 -10.96 5.37 13.85
C ARG A 146 -12.07 6.06 13.06
N ARG A 147 -12.14 7.40 13.10
CA ARG A 147 -13.09 8.19 12.32
C ARG A 147 -12.96 7.94 10.83
N LEU A 148 -11.74 7.80 10.30
CA LEU A 148 -11.53 7.43 8.90
C LEU A 148 -12.26 6.14 8.55
N GLN A 149 -12.11 5.09 9.36
CA GLN A 149 -12.79 3.81 9.13
C GLN A 149 -14.32 3.93 9.30
N GLU A 150 -14.80 4.71 10.27
CA GLU A 150 -16.23 5.00 10.43
C GLU A 150 -16.82 5.70 9.19
N GLU A 151 -16.10 6.66 8.61
CA GLU A 151 -16.54 7.33 7.38
C GLU A 151 -16.54 6.37 6.18
N ILE A 152 -15.58 5.45 6.09
CA ILE A 152 -15.58 4.41 5.04
C ILE A 152 -16.84 3.53 5.15
N ILE A 153 -17.18 3.08 6.36
CA ILE A 153 -18.34 2.20 6.62
C ILE A 153 -19.66 2.88 6.21
N LYS A 154 -19.77 4.20 6.33
CA LYS A 154 -20.98 4.93 5.93
C LYS A 154 -21.27 4.85 4.44
N TYR A 155 -20.24 4.72 3.61
CA TYR A 155 -20.35 4.90 2.16
C TYR A 155 -19.84 3.71 1.33
N SER A 156 -19.28 2.68 1.96
CA SER A 156 -18.75 1.49 1.29
C SER A 156 -19.26 0.20 1.92
N ASP A 157 -19.58 -0.78 1.07
CA ASP A 157 -19.96 -2.15 1.44
C ASP A 157 -18.79 -3.14 1.35
N ASP A 158 -17.57 -2.63 1.11
CA ASP A 158 -16.36 -3.44 0.98
C ASP A 158 -15.92 -4.01 2.35
N GLN A 159 -16.16 -5.30 2.52
CA GLN A 159 -15.86 -6.06 3.72
C GLN A 159 -14.36 -6.25 3.97
N SER A 160 -13.50 -5.98 2.98
CA SER A 160 -12.05 -6.07 3.13
C SER A 160 -11.52 -5.13 4.22
N LEU A 161 -12.26 -4.07 4.56
CA LEU A 161 -11.95 -3.20 5.71
C LEU A 161 -11.75 -4.00 7.01
N PHE A 162 -12.47 -5.11 7.21
CA PHE A 162 -12.37 -5.95 8.40
C PHE A 162 -11.36 -7.10 8.26
N ALA A 163 -10.64 -7.19 7.15
CA ALA A 163 -9.63 -8.22 6.91
C ALA A 163 -8.25 -7.87 7.51
N TRP A 164 -8.16 -6.81 8.33
CA TRP A 164 -6.91 -6.46 9.02
C TRP A 164 -6.43 -7.61 9.91
N SER A 165 -5.12 -7.76 10.06
CA SER A 165 -4.44 -8.95 10.62
C SER A 165 -4.51 -10.22 9.76
N TYR A 166 -5.13 -10.19 8.57
CA TYR A 166 -5.00 -11.28 7.62
C TYR A 166 -3.52 -11.50 7.28
N ARG A 167 -3.07 -12.73 7.51
CA ARG A 167 -1.79 -13.22 7.01
C ARG A 167 -2.13 -14.16 5.89
N ALA A 168 -1.75 -13.79 4.66
CA ALA A 168 -1.78 -14.74 3.56
C ALA A 168 -1.01 -15.99 4.04
N PRO A 169 -1.60 -17.20 3.93
CA PRO A 169 -0.85 -18.41 4.21
C PRO A 169 0.41 -18.37 3.35
N GLU A 170 1.57 -18.65 3.95
CA GLU A 170 2.82 -18.84 3.20
C GLU A 170 2.48 -19.74 2.02
N GLN A 171 2.70 -19.25 0.80
CA GLN A 171 2.28 -19.96 -0.40
C GLN A 171 2.76 -21.40 -0.28
N ASP A 172 1.84 -22.34 -0.06
CA ASP A 172 2.15 -23.75 -0.26
C ASP A 172 2.37 -23.89 -1.77
N LEU A 173 3.65 -23.79 -2.16
CA LEU A 173 4.11 -23.87 -3.54
C LEU A 173 3.90 -25.30 -4.11
N SER A 174 3.35 -26.24 -3.33
CA SER A 174 3.08 -27.63 -3.72
C SER A 174 2.11 -27.76 -4.91
N HIS A 175 1.33 -26.73 -5.24
CA HIS A 175 0.32 -26.79 -6.31
C HIS A 175 0.59 -25.93 -7.54
N LYS A 176 1.74 -25.26 -7.64
CA LYS A 176 2.16 -24.66 -8.92
C LYS A 176 2.78 -25.75 -9.80
N ARG A 177 2.17 -26.02 -10.96
CA ARG A 177 2.76 -26.86 -12.03
C ARG A 177 4.20 -26.44 -12.26
N PRO A 178 5.14 -27.38 -12.46
CA PRO A 178 6.57 -27.07 -12.46
C PRO A 178 6.89 -26.18 -13.67
N ILE A 179 7.12 -24.90 -13.42
CA ILE A 179 7.92 -24.08 -14.33
C ILE A 179 9.35 -24.55 -14.12
N ARG A 180 9.98 -25.06 -15.20
CA ARG A 180 11.37 -25.53 -15.18
C ARG A 180 12.27 -24.48 -14.54
N ARG A 181 12.71 -24.76 -13.30
CA ARG A 181 13.80 -24.05 -12.66
C ARG A 181 15.10 -24.50 -13.32
N SER A 182 15.75 -23.61 -14.05
CA SER A 182 17.22 -23.63 -14.13
C SER A 182 17.72 -22.22 -13.86
N LEU A 183 18.67 -22.13 -12.93
CA LEU A 183 19.32 -20.93 -12.42
C LEU A 183 18.45 -20.06 -11.49
N LEU A 184 18.52 -20.38 -10.21
CA LEU A 184 19.06 -19.50 -9.16
C LEU A 184 18.99 -20.25 -7.82
N GLU A 185 19.75 -21.35 -7.72
CA GLU A 185 20.21 -21.82 -6.40
C GLU A 185 21.40 -20.94 -6.02
N GLY A 186 21.25 -20.14 -4.96
CA GLY A 186 22.39 -19.36 -4.48
C GLY A 186 22.14 -18.35 -3.36
N ILE A 187 20.90 -17.92 -3.05
CA ILE A 187 20.72 -16.79 -2.12
C ILE A 187 19.81 -17.08 -0.90
N VAL A 188 19.06 -18.18 -0.89
CA VAL A 188 18.16 -18.49 0.26
C VAL A 188 18.85 -19.32 1.34
N SER A 189 20.00 -18.85 1.85
CA SER A 189 20.68 -19.47 3.01
C SER A 189 20.99 -18.50 4.14
N PHE A 190 20.37 -17.31 4.18
CA PHE A 190 20.73 -16.31 5.21
C PHE A 190 19.62 -15.85 6.17
N PHE A 191 18.37 -16.29 6.01
CA PHE A 191 17.27 -15.83 6.88
C PHE A 191 16.34 -16.94 7.39
N ILE A 192 16.89 -18.06 7.86
CA ILE A 192 16.17 -18.96 8.77
C ILE A 192 16.96 -19.04 10.08
N VAL A 193 16.72 -18.08 10.98
CA VAL A 193 16.80 -18.31 12.43
C VAL A 193 15.80 -17.36 13.08
N PHE A 194 14.64 -17.88 13.46
CA PHE A 194 14.03 -17.78 14.80
C PHE A 194 12.61 -18.37 14.71
N GLU A 195 12.54 -19.70 14.89
CA GLU A 195 11.36 -20.33 15.46
C GLU A 195 11.21 -19.85 16.91
N THR A 196 9.99 -19.50 17.32
CA THR A 196 9.20 -20.37 18.20
C THR A 196 7.74 -19.97 18.14
N SER A 197 6.91 -20.99 17.91
CA SER A 197 5.45 -21.00 18.12
C SER A 197 5.11 -20.67 19.59
N PRO A 198 3.89 -20.16 19.84
CA PRO A 198 3.07 -20.89 20.78
C PRO A 198 1.70 -21.19 20.17
N GLU A 199 1.34 -22.47 20.24
CA GLU A 199 -0.06 -22.89 20.24
C GLU A 199 -0.80 -22.12 21.33
N CYS A 200 -1.93 -21.49 21.00
CA CYS A 200 -2.94 -21.17 22.00
C CYS A 200 -4.35 -21.28 21.41
N SER A 201 -5.03 -22.29 21.94
CA SER A 201 -6.45 -22.61 21.91
C SER A 201 -7.37 -21.39 22.13
N GLY A 202 -8.45 -21.33 21.34
CA GLY A 202 -9.83 -21.23 21.82
C GLY A 202 -10.26 -20.08 22.75
N ALA A 203 -11.31 -19.39 22.30
CA ALA A 203 -12.25 -18.51 23.02
C ALA A 203 -11.94 -17.01 23.02
N MET A 204 -12.64 -16.31 22.13
CA MET A 204 -12.86 -14.86 22.18
C MET A 204 -13.81 -14.56 23.35
N GLN A 205 -13.27 -14.13 24.49
CA GLN A 205 -14.07 -13.47 25.53
C GLN A 205 -14.35 -12.04 25.06
N THR A 206 -15.60 -11.77 24.67
CA THR A 206 -16.07 -10.43 24.34
C THR A 206 -16.56 -9.76 25.60
N ASP A 207 -15.81 -8.74 26.05
CA ASP A 207 -16.29 -7.77 27.03
C ASP A 207 -17.02 -6.65 26.27
N ASP A 208 -18.32 -6.49 26.56
CA ASP A 208 -19.34 -5.80 25.74
C ASP A 208 -19.28 -4.26 25.76
N SER A 209 -18.09 -3.65 25.76
CA SER A 209 -17.98 -2.18 25.74
C SER A 209 -16.82 -1.57 24.96
N ASN A 210 -16.10 -2.35 24.14
CA ASN A 210 -14.96 -1.82 23.40
C ASN A 210 -14.98 -2.17 21.90
N ILE A 211 -15.54 -1.28 21.08
CA ILE A 211 -15.46 -1.32 19.60
C ILE A 211 -13.99 -1.24 19.13
N SER A 212 -13.03 -1.01 20.04
CA SER A 212 -11.59 -1.11 19.78
C SER A 212 -11.12 -2.48 19.29
N GLY A 213 -11.94 -3.53 19.35
CA GLY A 213 -11.59 -4.85 18.80
C GLY A 213 -11.99 -5.07 17.33
N ILE A 214 -12.84 -4.22 16.73
CA ILE A 214 -13.39 -4.46 15.38
C ILE A 214 -12.62 -3.69 14.29
N LEU A 215 -12.13 -2.49 14.62
CA LEU A 215 -11.44 -1.61 13.68
C LEU A 215 -9.93 -1.65 13.90
N ALA A 216 -9.16 -1.51 12.82
CA ALA A 216 -7.72 -1.50 12.87
C ALA A 216 -7.20 -0.25 13.61
N GLU A 217 -6.07 -0.36 14.30
CA GLU A 217 -5.42 0.78 14.95
C GLU A 217 -4.58 1.62 13.98
N SER A 218 -4.09 1.01 12.90
CA SER A 218 -3.28 1.68 11.87
C SER A 218 -3.28 0.90 10.56
N PRO A 219 -2.82 1.51 9.44
CA PRO A 219 -2.62 0.81 8.17
C PRO A 219 -1.64 -0.36 8.24
N ALA A 220 -0.74 -0.40 9.24
CA ALA A 220 0.22 -1.49 9.41
C ALA A 220 -0.47 -2.86 9.59
N ALA A 221 -1.69 -2.87 10.15
CA ALA A 221 -2.49 -4.08 10.31
C ALA A 221 -2.91 -4.71 8.97
N PHE A 222 -2.82 -3.97 7.86
CA PHE A 222 -3.18 -4.43 6.51
C PHE A 222 -1.98 -4.90 5.67
N ARG A 223 -0.77 -5.04 6.25
CA ARG A 223 0.45 -5.40 5.50
C ARG A 223 0.29 -6.65 4.61
N GLY A 224 -0.46 -7.66 5.06
CA GLY A 224 -0.71 -8.90 4.32
C GLY A 224 -1.91 -8.86 3.36
N CYS A 225 -2.53 -7.71 3.15
CA CYS A 225 -3.82 -7.57 2.47
C CYS A 225 -3.72 -7.09 1.01
N GLY A 226 -2.51 -6.96 0.45
CA GLY A 226 -2.29 -6.43 -0.90
C GLY A 226 -2.98 -7.23 -2.01
N ASP A 227 -3.20 -8.53 -1.81
CA ASP A 227 -3.84 -9.42 -2.81
C ASP A 227 -5.35 -9.60 -2.58
N ILE A 228 -5.96 -8.88 -1.62
CA ILE A 228 -7.39 -9.01 -1.34
C ILE A 228 -8.17 -8.28 -2.43
N VAL A 229 -8.84 -9.04 -3.28
CA VAL A 229 -9.71 -8.52 -4.33
C VAL A 229 -11.16 -8.42 -3.86
N LEU A 230 -11.89 -7.44 -4.40
CA LEU A 230 -13.33 -7.31 -4.17
C LEU A 230 -14.07 -8.53 -4.72
N CYS A 231 -14.88 -9.18 -3.88
CA CYS A 231 -15.79 -10.22 -4.34
C CYS A 231 -17.08 -9.56 -4.84
N ASP A 232 -17.45 -9.82 -6.09
CA ASP A 232 -18.76 -9.42 -6.64
C ASP A 232 -19.85 -10.33 -6.06
N VAL A 233 -20.33 -10.00 -4.85
CA VAL A 233 -21.35 -10.77 -4.11
C VAL A 233 -22.68 -10.87 -4.88
N LYS A 234 -22.88 -10.06 -5.93
CA LYS A 234 -24.07 -10.11 -6.80
C LYS A 234 -24.02 -11.23 -7.83
N LYS A 235 -22.86 -11.88 -8.02
CA LYS A 235 -22.74 -13.08 -8.86
C LYS A 235 -22.65 -14.31 -7.96
N PRO A 236 -23.60 -15.26 -8.05
CA PRO A 236 -23.50 -16.50 -7.31
C PRO A 236 -22.19 -17.20 -7.70
N THR A 237 -21.36 -17.53 -6.72
CA THR A 237 -20.19 -18.38 -6.93
C THR A 237 -20.69 -19.68 -7.53
N PRO A 238 -20.20 -20.11 -8.71
CA PRO A 238 -20.63 -21.38 -9.28
C PRO A 238 -20.35 -22.48 -8.26
N PRO A 239 -21.27 -23.46 -8.09
CA PRO A 239 -21.06 -24.54 -7.13
C PRO A 239 -19.73 -25.21 -7.43
N PHE A 240 -18.92 -25.42 -6.40
CA PHE A 240 -17.71 -26.24 -6.50
C PHE A 240 -18.12 -27.61 -7.05
N ARG A 241 -17.56 -27.97 -8.22
CA ARG A 241 -17.78 -29.28 -8.85
C ARG A 241 -16.94 -30.36 -8.20
#